data_AF-A0A382NEI5-F1
#
_entry.id   AF-A0A382NEI5-F1
#
_cell.length_a   1.000
_cell.length_b   1.000
_cell.length_c   1.000
_cell.angle_alpha   90.00
_cell.angle_beta   90.00
_cell.angle_gamma   90.00
#
_symmetry.space_group_name_H-M   'P 1'
#
loop_
_entity.id
_entity.type
_entity.pdbx_description
1 polymer ?
#
loop_
_entity_poly.entity_id
_entity_poly.type
_entity_poly.pdbx_seq_one_letter_code
_entity_poly.pdbx_strand_id
1 'polypeptide(L)'
;MSKGIKLVFFILIGTTLLFAGDNWTKNKKAIDASVKKHEKALIKISDAIWHNAELALEEHKSSKILSDYAEKNGFNVERGVAGMPTAFIATY
;
A
#
# COMPACT_ATOMS: atom_id res chain seq x y z
N MET A 1 -17.99 -35.08 31.81
CA MET A 1 -16.71 -34.68 31.19
C MET A 1 -15.88 -33.92 32.21
N SER A 2 -14.76 -34.50 32.67
CA SER A 2 -13.92 -33.96 33.76
C SER A 2 -13.44 -32.54 33.44
N LYS A 3 -13.45 -31.63 34.44
CA LYS A 3 -12.95 -30.25 34.31
C LYS A 3 -11.52 -30.20 33.75
N GLY A 4 -10.70 -31.22 34.03
CA GLY A 4 -9.34 -31.34 33.49
C GLY A 4 -9.28 -31.54 31.98
N ILE A 5 -10.22 -32.28 31.38
CA ILE A 5 -10.26 -32.52 29.92
C ILE A 5 -10.59 -31.23 29.18
N LYS A 6 -11.52 -30.41 29.70
CA LYS A 6 -11.85 -29.11 29.12
C LYS A 6 -10.68 -28.13 29.20
N LEU A 7 -9.92 -28.14 30.29
CA LEU A 7 -8.76 -27.28 30.48
C LEU A 7 -7.63 -27.63 29.50
N VAL A 8 -7.35 -28.92 29.31
CA VAL A 8 -6.35 -29.39 28.34
C VAL A 8 -6.72 -29.01 26.91
N PHE A 9 -7.99 -29.18 26.53
CA PHE A 9 -8.47 -28.74 25.21
C PHE A 9 -8.34 -27.23 25.00
N PHE A 10 -8.62 -26.41 26.02
CA PHE A 10 -8.51 -24.95 25.93
C PHE A 10 -7.05 -24.51 25.80
N ILE A 11 -6.13 -25.16 26.51
CA ILE A 11 -4.68 -24.92 26.37
C ILE A 11 -4.18 -25.34 24.99
N LEU A 12 -4.65 -26.49 24.47
CA LEU A 12 -4.23 -27.01 23.16
C LEU A 12 -4.69 -26.12 21.99
N ILE A 13 -5.87 -25.50 22.10
CA ILE A 13 -6.38 -24.54 21.10
C ILE A 13 -5.65 -23.20 21.23
N GLY A 14 -5.34 -22.76 22.46
CA GLY A 14 -4.58 -21.53 22.70
C GLY A 14 -3.15 -21.61 22.14
N THR A 15 -2.50 -22.78 22.23
CA THR A 15 -1.14 -22.95 21.73
C THR A 15 -1.06 -22.99 20.20
N THR A 16 -2.04 -23.55 19.48
CA THR A 16 -2.01 -23.58 18.00
C THR A 16 -2.19 -22.18 17.40
N LEU A 17 -2.97 -21.30 18.03
CA LEU A 17 -3.13 -19.90 17.61
C LEU A 17 -1.83 -19.08 17.74
N LEU A 18 -0.96 -19.40 18.72
CA LEU A 18 0.31 -18.71 18.92
C LEU A 18 1.36 -19.03 17.84
N PHE A 19 1.21 -20.15 17.13
CA PHE A 19 2.14 -20.57 16.05
C PHE A 19 1.63 -20.26 14.64
N ALA A 20 0.49 -19.61 14.48
CA ALA A 20 -0.02 -19.14 13.20
C ALA A 20 0.70 -17.84 12.76
N GLY A 21 2.02 -17.91 12.60
CA GLY A 21 2.83 -16.81 12.07
C GLY A 21 3.02 -16.93 10.55
N ASP A 22 2.93 -15.81 9.83
CA ASP A 22 3.17 -15.79 8.38
C ASP A 22 4.58 -16.27 8.03
N ASN A 23 4.68 -17.29 7.18
CA ASN A 23 5.93 -17.88 6.68
C ASN A 23 6.63 -17.00 5.61
N TRP A 24 6.42 -15.68 5.66
CA TRP A 24 6.88 -14.75 4.64
C TRP A 24 8.38 -14.52 4.73
N THR A 25 9.02 -14.40 3.56
CA THR A 25 10.43 -14.04 3.44
C THR A 25 10.71 -12.66 4.03
N LYS A 26 11.97 -12.38 4.38
CA LYS A 26 12.40 -11.06 4.87
C LYS A 26 11.98 -9.93 3.92
N ASN A 27 12.17 -10.13 2.61
CA ASN A 27 11.80 -9.13 1.60
C ASN A 27 10.29 -8.89 1.57
N LYS A 28 9.48 -9.95 1.65
CA LYS A 28 8.02 -9.80 1.67
C LYS A 28 7.53 -9.05 2.92
N LYS A 29 8.12 -9.32 4.09
CA LYS A 29 7.83 -8.56 5.33
C LYS A 29 8.22 -7.09 5.22
N ALA A 30 9.36 -6.79 4.59
CA ALA A 30 9.79 -5.41 4.35
C ALA A 30 8.85 -4.67 3.39
N ILE A 31 8.40 -5.33 2.32
CA ILE A 31 7.43 -4.77 1.37
C ILE A 31 6.08 -4.53 2.06
N ASP A 32 5.57 -5.48 2.85
CA ASP A 32 4.33 -5.31 3.61
C ASP A 32 4.39 -4.12 4.57
N ALA A 33 5.49 -4.00 5.32
CA ALA A 33 5.72 -2.85 6.20
C ALA A 33 5.76 -1.53 5.42
N SER A 34 6.36 -1.52 4.21
CA SER A 34 6.36 -0.36 3.33
C SER A 34 4.94 -0.03 2.86
N VAL A 35 4.18 -1.00 2.36
CA VAL A 35 2.78 -0.77 1.94
C VAL A 35 1.94 -0.21 3.08
N LYS A 36 2.01 -0.80 4.28
CA LYS A 36 1.31 -0.30 5.48
C LYS A 36 1.72 1.13 5.85
N LYS A 37 3.02 1.47 5.73
CA LYS A 37 3.51 2.84 5.96
C LYS A 37 2.86 3.85 5.00
N HIS A 38 2.59 3.45 3.76
CA HIS A 38 2.05 4.33 2.72
C HIS A 38 0.52 4.25 2.54
N GLU A 39 -0.13 3.26 3.15
CA GLU A 39 -1.55 2.91 2.99
C GLU A 39 -2.49 4.11 3.02
N LYS A 40 -2.46 4.90 4.10
CA LYS A 40 -3.35 6.06 4.26
C LYS A 40 -3.20 7.09 3.13
N ALA A 41 -1.96 7.30 2.65
CA ALA A 41 -1.71 8.23 1.56
C ALA A 41 -2.20 7.65 0.22
N LEU A 42 -1.97 6.37 -0.03
CA LEU A 42 -2.43 5.68 -1.25
C LEU A 42 -3.96 5.66 -1.34
N ILE A 43 -4.66 5.38 -0.24
CA ILE A 43 -6.13 5.45 -0.17
C ILE A 43 -6.61 6.87 -0.51
N LYS A 44 -6.03 7.89 0.14
CA LYS A 44 -6.39 9.29 -0.12
C LYS A 44 -6.14 9.70 -1.58
N ILE A 45 -5.05 9.24 -2.19
CA ILE A 45 -4.75 9.49 -3.60
C ILE A 45 -5.80 8.81 -4.49
N SER A 46 -6.14 7.55 -4.22
CA SER A 46 -7.19 6.82 -4.94
C SER A 46 -8.53 7.56 -4.89
N ASP A 47 -8.95 7.98 -3.70
CA ASP A 47 -10.18 8.76 -3.52
C ASP A 47 -10.09 10.08 -4.30
N ALA A 48 -8.96 10.78 -4.23
CA ALA A 48 -8.79 12.06 -4.92
C ALA A 48 -8.85 11.91 -6.45
N ILE A 49 -8.25 10.86 -7.02
CA ILE A 49 -8.34 10.58 -8.47
C ILE A 49 -9.79 10.29 -8.85
N TRP A 50 -10.50 9.48 -8.07
CA TRP A 50 -11.92 9.18 -8.32
C TRP A 50 -12.80 10.44 -8.34
N HIS A 51 -12.59 11.36 -7.39
CA HIS A 51 -13.33 12.63 -7.34
C HIS A 51 -12.91 13.62 -8.44
N ASN A 52 -11.71 13.47 -9.01
CA ASN A 52 -11.20 14.27 -10.12
C ASN A 52 -11.25 13.49 -11.44
N ALA A 53 -12.39 12.87 -11.75
CA ALA A 53 -12.58 12.20 -13.03
C ALA A 53 -12.35 13.19 -14.19
N GLU A 54 -11.25 12.98 -14.91
CA GLU A 54 -10.79 13.78 -16.04
C GLU A 54 -10.81 12.94 -17.31
N LEU A 55 -10.83 13.59 -18.48
CA LEU A 55 -10.79 12.90 -19.77
C LEU A 55 -9.39 12.36 -20.05
N ALA A 56 -9.32 11.34 -20.91
CA ALA A 56 -8.05 10.84 -21.42
C ALA A 56 -7.26 11.99 -22.08
N LEU A 57 -5.97 12.10 -21.75
CA LEU A 57 -5.03 13.14 -22.17
C LEU A 57 -5.26 14.54 -21.58
N GLU A 58 -6.21 14.69 -20.65
CA GLU A 58 -6.52 15.95 -19.96
C GLU A 58 -6.52 15.76 -18.42
N GLU A 59 -5.78 14.78 -17.91
CA GLU A 59 -5.70 14.39 -16.49
C GLU A 59 -4.81 15.31 -15.64
N HIS A 60 -5.00 16.63 -15.73
CA HIS A 60 -4.14 17.63 -15.08
C HIS A 60 -4.05 17.45 -13.56
N LYS A 61 -5.17 17.21 -12.89
CA LYS A 61 -5.21 17.05 -11.43
C LYS A 61 -4.67 15.69 -11.02
N SER A 62 -5.13 14.63 -11.67
CA SER A 62 -4.72 13.25 -11.33
C SER A 62 -3.22 13.03 -11.58
N SER A 63 -2.70 13.54 -12.70
CA SER A 63 -1.28 13.54 -13.00
C SER A 63 -0.48 14.27 -11.94
N LYS A 64 -0.89 15.50 -11.58
CA LYS A 64 -0.22 16.31 -10.55
C LYS A 64 -0.18 15.58 -9.19
N ILE A 65 -1.29 14.98 -8.77
CA ILE A 65 -1.36 14.26 -7.49
C ILE A 65 -0.31 13.13 -7.43
N LEU A 66 -0.22 12.32 -8.49
CA LEU A 66 0.69 11.18 -8.53
C LEU A 66 2.16 11.60 -8.58
N SER A 67 2.47 12.55 -9.45
CA SER A 67 3.82 13.07 -9.63
C SER A 67 4.34 13.84 -8.41
N ASP A 68 3.50 14.67 -7.77
CA ASP A 68 3.84 15.33 -6.50
C ASP A 68 4.13 14.30 -5.40
N TYR A 69 3.33 13.22 -5.34
CA TYR A 69 3.54 12.16 -4.36
C TYR A 69 4.85 11.41 -4.60
N ALA A 70 5.18 11.11 -5.86
CA ALA A 70 6.46 10.50 -6.23
C ALA A 70 7.64 11.39 -5.81
N GLU A 71 7.61 12.67 -6.19
CA GLU A 71 8.66 13.65 -5.84
C GLU A 71 8.84 13.78 -4.33
N LYS A 72 7.73 13.87 -3.58
CA LYS A 72 7.76 13.90 -2.11
C LYS A 72 8.40 12.67 -1.46
N ASN A 73 8.33 11.51 -2.12
CA ASN A 73 8.96 10.27 -1.64
C ASN A 73 10.39 10.07 -2.16
N GLY A 74 11.00 11.11 -2.74
CA GLY A 74 12.41 11.14 -3.11
C GLY A 74 12.71 10.70 -4.54
N PHE A 75 11.70 10.52 -5.39
CA PHE A 75 11.91 10.30 -6.82
C PHE A 75 12.29 11.60 -7.52
N ASN A 76 13.15 11.51 -8.53
CA ASN A 76 13.36 12.59 -9.49
C ASN A 76 12.24 12.56 -10.54
N VAL A 77 11.48 13.66 -10.65
CA VAL A 77 10.27 13.74 -11.47
C VAL A 77 10.45 14.67 -12.65
N GLU A 78 10.33 14.13 -13.86
CA GLU A 78 10.26 14.88 -15.12
C GLU A 78 8.80 14.97 -15.58
N ARG A 79 8.30 16.17 -15.88
CA ARG A 79 6.90 16.43 -16.27
C ARG A 79 6.81 16.95 -17.70
N GLY A 80 5.68 16.74 -18.35
CA GLY A 80 5.47 17.21 -19.72
C GLY A 80 6.20 16.37 -20.78
N VAL A 81 6.47 15.10 -20.47
CA VAL A 81 7.30 14.24 -21.32
C VAL A 81 6.62 13.93 -22.65
N ALA A 82 7.43 13.75 -23.71
CA ALA A 82 6.96 13.48 -25.07
C ALA A 82 5.92 14.50 -25.61
N GLY A 83 5.99 15.76 -25.14
CA GLY A 83 5.04 16.81 -25.55
C GLY A 83 3.64 16.65 -24.97
N MET A 84 3.45 15.77 -23.98
CA MET A 84 2.17 15.53 -23.30
C MET A 84 2.19 16.22 -21.94
N PRO A 85 1.44 17.33 -21.74
CA PRO A 85 1.50 18.13 -20.51
C PRO A 85 1.17 17.36 -19.23
N THR A 86 0.32 16.33 -19.33
CA THR A 86 -0.12 15.50 -18.20
C THR A 86 0.75 14.27 -17.97
N ALA A 87 1.76 14.00 -18.81
CA ALA A 87 2.65 12.86 -18.62
C ALA A 87 3.83 13.21 -17.70
N PHE A 88 4.29 12.23 -16.92
CA PHE A 88 5.50 12.37 -16.10
C PHE A 88 6.30 11.06 -16.00
N ILE A 89 7.60 11.16 -15.74
CA ILE A 89 8.50 10.06 -15.43
C ILE A 89 9.04 10.26 -14.01
N ALA A 90 9.09 9.20 -13.21
CA ALA A 90 9.70 9.19 -11.88
C ALA A 90 10.86 8.19 -11.87
N THR A 91 12.07 8.65 -11.53
CA THR A 91 13.30 7.83 -11.43
C THR A 91 13.85 7.83 -10.00
N TYR A 92 14.55 6.76 -9.61
CA TYR A 92 15.10 6.53 -8.26
C TYR A 92 16.62 6.41 -8.27
#